data_AF-A0A7V8WWS1-F1
#
_entry.id   AF-A0A7V8WWS1-F1
#
_cell.length_a   1.000
_cell.length_b   1.000
_cell.length_c   1.000
_cell.angle_alpha   90.00
_cell.angle_beta   90.00
_cell.angle_gamma   90.00
#
_symmetry.space_group_name_H-M   'P 1'
#
loop_
_entity.id
_entity.type
_entity.pdbx_description
1 polymer ?
#
loop_
_entity_poly.entity_id
_entity_poly.type
_entity_poly.pdbx_seq_one_letter_code
_entity_poly.pdbx_strand_id
1 'polypeptide(L)'
;MRQPTQVVPRRVLAFVIDGFLGILVWSILLGSFGEQFEVPGAGSGFEIETLGNATFIRLGENAWALEGGEFGLVSLVALGWWLFNLVLLTGTTGASIGKLASGIRVVREDGQVCGVGKAFVRWILLIVDAFPYFVPLVGFVMTLTTEGNRRLGDMAASTYVVRRDAVGSPVAVGSALGYPGAYPPAPGGFAGPPAPDARWDPGRGIWIRWDGEAWVGHDAATGSWRRL
;
A
#
# COMPACT_ATOMS: atom_id res chain seq x y z
N MET A 1 5.37 -18.11 -16.37
CA MET A 1 5.32 -18.56 -14.96
C MET A 1 5.77 -17.44 -14.03
N ARG A 2 4.87 -16.82 -13.25
CA ARG A 2 5.22 -15.85 -12.18
C ARG A 2 4.16 -15.92 -11.08
N GLN A 3 4.59 -16.08 -9.81
CA GLN A 3 3.70 -16.09 -8.65
C GLN A 3 2.78 -14.86 -8.67
N PRO A 4 1.50 -14.95 -8.27
CA PRO A 4 0.56 -13.82 -8.25
C PRO A 4 1.03 -12.64 -7.37
N THR A 5 2.03 -12.86 -6.51
CA THR A 5 2.68 -11.87 -5.65
C THR A 5 3.95 -11.24 -6.24
N GLN A 6 4.40 -11.60 -7.46
CA GLN A 6 5.53 -10.93 -8.17
C GLN A 6 5.15 -9.54 -8.71
N VAL A 7 4.62 -8.71 -7.83
CA VAL A 7 4.32 -7.29 -8.09
C VAL A 7 5.36 -6.37 -7.47
N VAL A 8 6.49 -6.90 -6.98
CA VAL A 8 7.53 -6.11 -6.32
C VAL A 8 7.99 -4.90 -7.16
N PRO A 9 8.26 -5.02 -8.48
CA PRO A 9 8.61 -3.85 -9.30
C PRO A 9 7.48 -2.82 -9.37
N ARG A 10 6.22 -3.27 -9.46
CA ARG A 10 5.04 -2.40 -9.46
C ARG A 10 4.81 -1.74 -8.10
N ARG A 11 5.15 -2.42 -7.00
CA ARG A 11 5.13 -1.86 -5.64
C ARG A 11 6.18 -0.77 -5.46
N VAL A 12 7.39 -0.96 -5.98
CA VAL A 12 8.43 0.09 -6.00
C VAL A 12 7.96 1.28 -6.82
N LEU A 13 7.45 1.03 -8.03
CA LEU A 13 6.91 2.08 -8.88
C LEU A 13 5.77 2.85 -8.20
N ALA A 14 4.82 2.16 -7.56
CA ALA A 14 3.75 2.79 -6.81
C ALA A 14 4.29 3.70 -5.70
N PHE A 15 5.30 3.25 -4.98
CA PHE A 15 5.91 4.00 -3.89
C PHE A 15 6.66 5.24 -4.40
N VAL A 16 7.39 5.12 -5.51
CA VAL A 16 8.06 6.24 -6.17
C VAL A 16 7.04 7.28 -6.64
N ILE A 17 5.94 6.85 -7.26
CA ILE A 17 4.86 7.74 -7.70
C ILE A 17 4.20 8.44 -6.51
N ASP A 18 3.82 7.67 -5.47
CA ASP A 18 3.20 8.25 -4.27
C ASP A 18 4.15 9.24 -3.56
N GLY A 19 5.45 8.92 -3.49
CA GLY A 19 6.48 9.79 -2.93
C GLY A 19 6.69 11.06 -3.74
N PHE A 20 6.79 10.94 -5.06
CA PHE A 20 6.90 12.09 -5.96
C PHE A 20 5.69 13.02 -5.85
N LEU A 21 4.47 12.47 -5.81
CA LEU A 21 3.25 13.27 -5.61
C LEU A 21 3.22 13.96 -4.24
N GLY A 22 3.68 13.28 -3.18
CA GLY A 22 3.79 13.87 -1.85
C GLY A 22 4.77 15.04 -1.81
N ILE A 23 5.96 14.87 -2.42
CA ILE A 23 6.98 15.93 -2.54
C ILE A 23 6.44 17.07 -3.40
N LEU A 24 5.82 16.78 -4.54
CA LEU A 24 5.24 17.79 -5.43
C LEU A 24 4.20 18.65 -4.71
N VAL A 25 3.28 18.03 -3.97
CA VAL A 25 2.27 18.76 -3.18
C VAL A 25 2.94 19.62 -2.12
N TRP A 26 3.92 19.09 -1.38
CA TRP A 26 4.65 19.86 -0.37
C TRP A 26 5.42 21.04 -0.99
N SER A 27 6.06 20.85 -2.15
CA SER A 27 6.76 21.91 -2.90
C SER A 27 5.81 22.99 -3.41
N ILE A 28 4.63 22.61 -3.91
CA ILE A 28 3.60 23.57 -4.33
C ILE A 28 3.11 24.38 -3.13
N LEU A 29 2.84 23.73 -1.99
CA LEU A 29 2.44 24.42 -0.77
C LEU A 29 3.55 25.35 -0.29
N LEU A 30 4.80 24.89 -0.26
CA LEU A 30 5.95 25.70 0.10
C LEU A 30 6.07 26.95 -0.78
N GLY A 31 5.97 26.81 -2.11
CA GLY A 31 6.02 27.94 -3.03
C GLY A 31 4.78 28.84 -3.02
N SER A 32 3.66 28.38 -2.47
CA SER A 32 2.43 29.17 -2.35
C SER A 32 2.40 30.03 -1.09
N PHE A 33 3.03 29.55 -0.01
CA PHE A 33 3.02 30.19 1.31
C PHE A 33 4.36 30.85 1.67
N GLY A 34 5.48 30.32 1.18
CA GLY A 34 6.80 30.85 1.50
C GLY A 34 7.21 31.97 0.55
N GLU A 35 7.76 33.05 1.10
CA GLU A 35 8.41 34.09 0.31
C GLU A 35 9.73 33.56 -0.24
N GLN A 36 9.85 33.51 -1.57
CA GLN A 36 11.05 33.02 -2.24
C GLN A 36 12.10 34.14 -2.36
N PHE A 37 13.32 33.83 -1.96
CA PHE A 37 14.48 34.70 -2.17
C PHE A 37 15.71 33.86 -2.55
N GLU A 38 16.71 34.51 -3.13
CA GLU A 38 17.94 33.87 -3.56
C GLU A 38 19.06 34.14 -2.54
N VAL A 39 19.86 33.12 -2.26
CA VAL A 39 21.05 33.18 -1.40
C VAL A 39 22.26 32.86 -2.27
N PRO A 40 22.88 33.87 -2.91
CA PRO A 40 23.98 33.66 -3.84
C PRO A 40 25.18 32.97 -3.18
N GLY A 41 25.75 31.98 -3.86
CA GLY A 41 26.93 31.25 -3.37
C GLY A 41 26.63 30.22 -2.27
N ALA A 42 25.36 29.95 -2.00
CA ALA A 42 24.97 28.88 -1.09
C ALA A 42 25.18 27.50 -1.77
N GLY A 43 25.74 26.53 -1.05
CA GLY A 43 26.01 25.19 -1.61
C GLY A 43 24.74 24.43 -2.01
N SER A 44 24.84 23.37 -2.80
CA SER A 44 23.70 22.59 -3.33
C SER A 44 22.90 21.77 -2.30
N GLY A 45 23.05 22.06 -1.01
CA GLY A 45 22.40 21.34 0.08
C GLY A 45 20.92 21.66 0.22
N PHE A 46 20.21 20.76 0.91
CA PHE A 46 18.90 21.01 1.48
C PHE A 46 19.07 21.32 2.96
N GLU A 47 18.62 22.49 3.39
CA GLU A 47 18.73 22.93 4.78
C GLU A 47 17.40 23.50 5.27
N ILE A 48 17.08 23.22 6.53
CA ILE A 48 15.96 23.84 7.23
C ILE A 48 16.55 24.52 8.46
N GLU A 49 16.39 25.84 8.54
CA GLU A 49 16.87 26.65 9.65
C GLU A 49 15.71 27.46 10.23
N THR A 50 15.56 27.43 11.55
CA THR A 50 14.53 28.22 12.25
C THR A 50 15.20 29.32 13.05
N LEU A 51 14.85 30.57 12.76
CA LEU A 51 15.44 31.76 13.35
C LEU A 51 14.32 32.67 13.86
N GLY A 52 14.17 32.77 15.18
CA GLY A 52 13.05 33.46 15.80
C GLY A 52 11.71 32.79 15.46
N ASN A 53 10.80 33.54 14.84
CA ASN A 53 9.51 33.06 14.37
C ASN A 53 9.52 32.66 12.88
N ALA A 54 10.63 32.78 12.16
CA ALA A 54 10.73 32.43 10.76
C ALA A 54 11.42 31.06 10.57
N THR A 55 10.94 30.27 9.62
CA THR A 55 11.59 29.04 9.16
C THR A 55 12.04 29.24 7.73
N PHE A 56 13.33 29.04 7.48
CA PHE A 56 13.96 29.11 6.19
C PHE A 56 14.19 27.70 5.66
N ILE A 57 13.65 27.43 4.48
CA ILE A 57 13.89 26.18 3.77
C ILE A 57 14.75 26.51 2.56
N ARG A 58 15.94 25.93 2.48
CA ARG A 58 16.91 26.21 1.43
C ARG A 58 17.12 24.98 0.56
N LEU A 59 17.17 25.18 -0.76
CA LEU A 59 17.55 24.17 -1.74
C LEU A 59 18.46 24.83 -2.78
N GLY A 60 19.77 24.61 -2.64
CA GLY A 60 20.76 25.32 -3.43
C GLY A 60 20.73 26.82 -3.14
N GLU A 61 20.66 27.64 -4.20
CA GLU A 61 20.60 29.10 -4.08
C GLU A 61 19.18 29.61 -3.81
N ASN A 62 18.14 28.77 -3.91
CA ASN A 62 16.77 29.17 -3.59
C ASN A 62 16.49 28.95 -2.11
N ALA A 63 15.86 29.93 -1.47
CA ALA A 63 15.34 29.82 -0.12
C ALA A 63 13.87 30.29 -0.07
N TRP A 64 13.10 29.65 0.80
CA TRP A 64 11.73 30.02 1.13
C TRP A 64 11.67 30.40 2.60
N ALA A 65 11.24 31.63 2.89
CA ALA A 65 10.93 32.08 4.25
C ALA A 65 9.45 31.82 4.54
N LEU A 66 9.17 31.15 5.64
CA LEU A 66 7.81 31.02 6.19
C LEU A 66 7.81 31.70 7.57
N GLU A 67 6.90 32.63 7.78
CA GLU A 67 6.84 33.38 9.03
C GLU A 67 5.77 32.83 9.98
N GLY A 68 6.04 32.91 11.28
CA GLY A 68 5.13 32.48 12.33
C GLY A 68 4.75 31.01 12.23
N GLY A 69 3.45 30.75 12.07
CA GLY A 69 2.86 29.41 12.06
C GLY A 69 2.75 28.75 10.68
N GLU A 70 3.19 29.43 9.62
CA GLU A 70 2.99 29.00 8.23
C GLU A 70 3.67 27.66 7.92
N PHE A 71 4.90 27.46 8.41
CA PHE A 71 5.58 26.18 8.29
C PHE A 71 4.78 25.04 8.93
N GLY A 72 4.18 25.29 10.09
CA GLY A 72 3.29 24.34 10.76
C GLY A 72 2.06 24.04 9.93
N LEU A 73 1.41 25.08 9.38
CA LEU A 73 0.23 24.94 8.51
C LEU A 73 0.56 24.13 7.25
N VAL A 74 1.61 24.49 6.52
CA VAL A 74 2.07 23.79 5.31
C VAL A 74 2.36 22.32 5.60
N SER A 75 3.05 22.05 6.72
CA SER A 75 3.36 20.68 7.16
C SER A 75 2.10 19.90 7.52
N LEU A 76 1.13 20.52 8.19
CA LEU A 76 -0.15 19.89 8.53
C LEU A 76 -1.00 19.58 7.29
N VAL A 77 -1.05 20.49 6.32
CA VAL A 77 -1.78 20.28 5.06
C VAL A 77 -1.13 19.16 4.25
N ALA A 78 0.21 19.14 4.17
CA ALA A 78 0.94 18.06 3.50
C ALA A 78 0.75 16.70 4.21
N LEU A 79 0.75 16.68 5.54
CA LEU A 79 0.38 15.49 6.32
C LEU A 79 -1.06 15.03 6.00
N GLY A 80 -1.99 15.97 5.90
CA GLY A 80 -3.37 15.71 5.51
C GLY A 80 -3.48 15.07 4.13
N TRP A 81 -2.68 15.54 3.15
CA TRP A 81 -2.57 14.91 1.83
C TRP A 81 -2.07 13.46 1.90
N TRP A 82 -1.02 13.20 2.70
CA TRP A 82 -0.51 11.85 2.91
C TRP A 82 -1.54 10.92 3.54
N LEU A 83 -2.26 11.38 4.56
CA LEU A 83 -3.36 10.64 5.19
C LEU A 83 -4.49 10.39 4.18
N PHE A 84 -4.85 11.39 3.38
CA PHE A 84 -5.85 11.23 2.34
C PHE A 84 -5.45 10.14 1.33
N ASN A 85 -4.26 10.21 0.74
CA ASN A 85 -3.83 9.28 -0.30
C ASN A 85 -3.52 7.86 0.24
N LEU A 86 -2.78 7.75 1.36
CA LEU A 86 -2.33 6.47 1.88
C LEU A 86 -3.33 5.78 2.82
N VAL A 87 -4.20 6.54 3.48
CA VAL A 87 -5.13 5.99 4.47
C VAL A 87 -6.55 6.00 3.93
N LEU A 88 -7.10 7.18 3.59
CA LEU A 88 -8.50 7.28 3.18
C LEU A 88 -8.74 6.65 1.81
N LEU A 89 -7.97 7.05 0.80
CA LEU A 89 -8.11 6.55 -0.57
C LEU A 89 -7.76 5.07 -0.65
N THR A 90 -6.65 4.64 -0.03
CA THR A 90 -6.29 3.22 0.01
C THR A 90 -7.29 2.39 0.80
N GLY A 91 -7.82 2.90 1.91
CA GLY A 91 -8.81 2.21 2.73
C GLY A 91 -10.16 2.02 2.02
N THR A 92 -10.60 3.02 1.26
CA THR A 92 -11.90 3.01 0.56
C THR A 92 -11.85 2.31 -0.80
N THR A 93 -10.79 2.53 -1.59
CA THR A 93 -10.68 2.01 -2.95
C THR A 93 -9.78 0.78 -3.08
N GLY A 94 -9.04 0.47 -2.00
CA GLY A 94 -7.96 -0.52 -2.03
C GLY A 94 -6.68 0.00 -2.68
N ALA A 95 -6.58 1.26 -3.11
CA ALA A 95 -5.35 1.75 -3.76
C ALA A 95 -5.07 3.23 -3.48
N SER A 96 -3.80 3.60 -3.37
CA SER A 96 -3.36 5.00 -3.48
C SER A 96 -3.21 5.39 -4.96
N ILE A 97 -3.01 6.67 -5.25
CA ILE A 97 -2.83 7.17 -6.62
C ILE A 97 -1.69 6.42 -7.35
N GLY A 98 -0.54 6.22 -6.69
CA GLY A 98 0.58 5.46 -7.26
C GLY A 98 0.28 3.97 -7.45
N LYS A 99 -0.53 3.37 -6.56
CA LYS A 99 -0.98 1.97 -6.70
C LYS A 99 -1.97 1.82 -7.87
N LEU A 100 -2.86 2.79 -8.06
CA LEU A 100 -3.76 2.84 -9.21
C LEU A 100 -2.98 2.93 -10.52
N ALA A 101 -2.00 3.84 -10.59
CA ALA A 101 -1.15 4.02 -11.76
C ALA A 101 -0.32 2.77 -12.11
N SER A 102 0.15 2.04 -11.10
CA SER A 102 0.91 0.79 -11.28
C SER A 102 0.04 -0.47 -11.42
N GLY A 103 -1.29 -0.32 -11.41
CA GLY A 103 -2.23 -1.42 -11.62
C GLY A 103 -2.26 -2.45 -10.49
N ILE A 104 -2.03 -2.02 -9.25
CA ILE A 104 -2.08 -2.87 -8.05
C ILE A 104 -3.12 -2.37 -7.05
N ARG A 105 -3.66 -3.28 -6.26
CA ARG A 105 -4.61 -2.98 -5.18
C ARG A 105 -4.29 -3.76 -3.91
N VAL A 106 -4.59 -3.17 -2.79
CA VAL A 106 -4.52 -3.69 -1.44
C VAL A 106 -5.90 -4.25 -1.08
N VAL A 107 -5.94 -5.55 -0.82
CA VAL A 107 -7.14 -6.29 -0.43
C VAL A 107 -6.88 -7.03 0.87
N ARG A 108 -7.95 -7.48 1.51
CA ARG A 108 -7.89 -8.45 2.62
C ARG A 108 -7.88 -9.88 2.04
N GLU A 109 -7.86 -10.87 2.91
CA GLU A 109 -7.84 -12.30 2.52
C GLU A 109 -9.06 -12.71 1.69
N ASP A 110 -10.21 -12.11 1.99
CA ASP A 110 -11.49 -12.27 1.30
C ASP A 110 -11.55 -11.56 -0.08
N GLY A 111 -10.48 -10.89 -0.49
CA GLY A 111 -10.42 -10.12 -1.74
C GLY A 111 -11.14 -8.76 -1.69
N GLN A 112 -11.72 -8.38 -0.55
CA GLN A 112 -12.37 -7.09 -0.32
C GLN A 112 -11.36 -5.99 0.01
N VAL A 113 -11.79 -4.73 -0.07
CA VAL A 113 -10.95 -3.57 0.26
C VAL A 113 -10.48 -3.60 1.72
N CYS A 114 -9.26 -3.11 1.96
CA CYS A 114 -8.66 -3.18 3.30
C CYS A 114 -9.40 -2.34 4.35
N GLY A 115 -10.16 -1.31 3.98
CA GLY A 115 -10.82 -0.42 4.93
C GLY A 115 -9.83 0.56 5.60
N VAL A 116 -10.36 1.69 6.06
CA VAL A 116 -9.58 2.83 6.59
C VAL A 116 -8.71 2.45 7.79
N GLY A 117 -9.23 1.65 8.74
CA GLY A 117 -8.47 1.26 9.93
C GLY A 117 -7.22 0.42 9.62
N LYS A 118 -7.34 -0.56 8.71
CA LYS A 118 -6.17 -1.35 8.27
C LYS A 118 -5.20 -0.53 7.44
N ALA A 119 -5.70 0.39 6.61
CA ALA A 119 -4.86 1.34 5.88
C ALA A 119 -4.08 2.26 6.82
N PHE A 120 -4.66 2.68 7.94
CA PHE A 120 -4.01 3.51 8.96
C PHE A 120 -2.89 2.77 9.69
N VAL A 121 -3.13 1.52 10.11
CA VAL A 121 -2.08 0.65 10.71
C VAL A 121 -0.91 0.48 9.75
N ARG A 122 -1.19 0.26 8.46
CA ARG A 122 -0.16 0.18 7.42
C ARG A 122 0.63 1.49 7.28
N TRP A 123 0.00 2.64 7.47
CA TRP A 123 0.65 3.96 7.40
C TRP A 123 1.55 4.21 8.60
N ILE A 124 1.11 3.91 9.83
CA ILE A 124 1.95 4.04 11.03
C ILE A 124 3.18 3.13 10.94
N LEU A 125 2.99 1.87 10.52
CA LEU A 125 4.11 0.93 10.40
C LEU A 125 5.07 1.28 9.26
N LEU A 126 4.65 2.13 8.32
CA LEU A 126 5.56 2.70 7.34
C LEU A 126 6.63 3.60 8.00
N ILE A 127 6.30 4.28 9.10
CA ILE A 127 7.25 5.09 9.88
C ILE A 127 8.35 4.18 10.46
N VAL A 128 7.96 3.01 10.96
CA VAL A 128 8.89 1.99 11.46
C VAL A 128 9.73 1.41 10.32
N ASP A 129 9.13 1.13 9.16
CA ASP A 129 9.83 0.64 7.97
C ASP A 129 10.79 1.69 7.35
N ALA A 130 10.58 2.99 7.60
CA ALA A 130 11.37 4.11 7.06
C ALA A 130 12.58 4.50 7.94
N PHE A 131 12.73 3.88 9.11
CA PHE A 131 13.85 4.10 10.02
C PHE A 131 15.06 3.25 9.56
N PRO A 132 16.30 3.79 9.38
CA PRO A 132 16.84 5.09 9.78
C PRO A 132 17.08 6.12 8.64
N TYR A 133 16.79 5.80 7.37
CA TYR A 133 17.30 6.60 6.22
C TYR A 133 16.22 7.21 5.30
N PHE A 134 14.97 7.38 5.76
CA PHE A 134 13.83 7.91 4.97
C PHE A 134 13.46 7.11 3.70
N VAL A 135 14.32 6.22 3.25
CA VAL A 135 14.05 5.20 2.24
C VAL A 135 13.65 3.93 3.00
N PRO A 136 12.47 3.35 2.75
CA PRO A 136 12.00 2.12 3.41
C PRO A 136 12.73 0.88 2.87
N LEU A 137 14.06 0.88 3.00
CA LEU A 137 14.97 -0.21 2.65
C LEU A 137 14.63 -1.47 3.44
N VAL A 138 14.24 -1.33 4.71
CA VAL A 138 13.86 -2.47 5.57
C VAL A 138 12.57 -3.14 5.07
N GLY A 139 11.53 -2.34 4.79
CA GLY A 139 10.28 -2.86 4.20
C GLY A 139 10.48 -3.43 2.79
N PHE A 140 11.43 -2.89 2.01
CA PHE A 140 11.82 -3.41 0.70
C PHE A 140 12.55 -4.76 0.82
N VAL A 141 13.51 -4.88 1.74
CA VAL A 141 14.22 -6.13 2.03
C VAL A 141 13.25 -7.21 2.52
N MET A 142 12.34 -6.89 3.45
CA MET A 142 11.33 -7.85 3.93
C MET A 142 10.35 -8.28 2.83
N THR A 143 9.97 -7.37 1.94
CA THR A 143 9.14 -7.73 0.78
C THR A 143 9.89 -8.71 -0.14
N LEU A 144 11.20 -8.62 -0.26
CA LEU A 144 12.01 -9.53 -1.08
C LEU A 144 12.31 -10.87 -0.41
N THR A 145 12.39 -10.91 0.92
CA THR A 145 12.81 -12.11 1.68
C THR A 145 11.65 -12.92 2.24
N THR A 146 10.44 -12.35 2.33
CA THR A 146 9.29 -13.02 2.96
C THR A 146 8.39 -13.71 1.93
N GLU A 147 8.04 -14.97 2.15
CA GLU A 147 7.04 -15.69 1.36
C GLU A 147 5.69 -14.94 1.37
N GLY A 148 5.30 -14.40 0.21
CA GLY A 148 4.11 -13.57 0.04
C GLY A 148 4.38 -12.09 -0.28
N ASN A 149 5.64 -11.65 -0.28
CA ASN A 149 6.05 -10.27 -0.60
C ASN A 149 5.30 -9.22 0.24
N ARG A 150 5.25 -9.41 1.57
CA ARG A 150 4.50 -8.55 2.51
C ARG A 150 5.46 -7.75 3.39
N ARG A 151 5.14 -6.47 3.63
CA ARG A 151 5.81 -5.62 4.63
C ARG A 151 5.33 -5.94 6.05
N LEU A 152 6.03 -5.46 7.09
CA LEU A 152 5.56 -5.54 8.48
C LEU A 152 4.14 -4.96 8.62
N GLY A 153 3.89 -3.82 7.97
CA GLY A 153 2.56 -3.21 7.90
C GLY A 153 1.51 -4.07 7.19
N ASP A 154 1.89 -4.83 6.15
CA ASP A 154 0.98 -5.72 5.44
C ASP A 154 0.59 -6.92 6.31
N MET A 155 1.56 -7.47 7.05
CA MET A 155 1.39 -8.61 7.96
C MET A 155 0.55 -8.22 9.17
N ALA A 156 0.86 -7.10 9.83
CA ALA A 156 0.12 -6.61 10.99
C ALA A 156 -1.35 -6.28 10.66
N ALA A 157 -1.63 -5.83 9.43
CA ALA A 157 -2.99 -5.52 8.98
C ALA A 157 -3.72 -6.72 8.35
N SER A 158 -3.07 -7.88 8.20
CA SER A 158 -3.56 -9.03 7.42
C SER A 158 -4.11 -8.59 6.05
N THR A 159 -3.24 -7.94 5.27
CA THR A 159 -3.57 -7.37 3.96
C THR A 159 -2.57 -7.82 2.90
N TYR A 160 -3.03 -7.84 1.66
CA TYR A 160 -2.31 -8.38 0.53
C TYR A 160 -2.36 -7.38 -0.62
N VAL A 161 -1.24 -7.20 -1.32
CA VAL A 161 -1.24 -6.40 -2.54
C VAL A 161 -1.27 -7.34 -3.72
N VAL A 162 -2.37 -7.25 -4.45
CA VAL A 162 -2.66 -8.02 -5.65
C VAL A 162 -2.63 -7.11 -6.86
N ARG A 163 -2.56 -7.70 -8.05
CA ARG A 163 -2.81 -6.94 -9.28
C ARG A 163 -4.30 -6.59 -9.39
N ARG A 164 -4.62 -5.52 -10.12
CA ARG A 164 -6.00 -5.03 -10.29
C ARG A 164 -6.97 -6.09 -10.84
N ASP A 165 -6.50 -7.02 -11.66
CA ASP A 165 -7.24 -8.16 -12.23
C ASP A 165 -7.64 -9.22 -11.18
N ALA A 166 -6.97 -9.27 -10.03
CA ALA A 166 -7.21 -10.27 -8.99
C ALA A 166 -8.06 -9.74 -7.81
N VAL A 167 -8.69 -8.57 -7.96
CA VAL A 167 -9.56 -7.97 -6.94
C VAL A 167 -10.88 -8.73 -6.90
N GLY A 168 -11.35 -9.13 -5.72
CA GLY A 168 -12.55 -9.98 -5.56
C GLY A 168 -12.28 -11.49 -5.72
N SER A 169 -11.02 -11.89 -5.91
CA SER A 169 -10.57 -13.27 -5.75
C SER A 169 -9.85 -13.40 -4.40
N PRO A 170 -10.15 -14.45 -3.60
CA PRO A 170 -9.42 -14.70 -2.36
C PRO A 170 -7.91 -14.82 -2.61
N VAL A 171 -7.08 -14.35 -1.68
CA VAL A 171 -5.62 -14.36 -1.88
C VAL A 171 -5.04 -15.66 -1.32
N ALA A 172 -4.54 -16.54 -2.21
CA ALA A 172 -3.79 -17.74 -1.82
C ALA A 172 -2.37 -17.34 -1.45
N VAL A 173 -2.09 -17.16 -0.16
CA VAL A 173 -0.72 -17.15 0.34
C VAL A 173 -0.43 -18.51 0.95
N GLY A 174 0.54 -19.23 0.38
CA GLY A 174 1.13 -20.40 1.02
C GLY A 174 1.67 -19.94 2.36
N SER A 175 1.01 -20.34 3.44
CA SER A 175 1.35 -19.90 4.79
C SER A 175 2.52 -20.71 5.32
N ALA A 176 3.75 -20.20 5.23
CA ALA A 176 4.90 -20.75 5.97
C ALA A 176 4.82 -20.49 7.50
N LEU A 177 3.86 -19.69 7.98
CA LEU A 177 3.70 -19.36 9.40
C LEU A 177 2.39 -19.84 10.05
N GLY A 178 1.66 -20.78 9.43
CA GLY A 178 0.60 -21.52 10.12
C GLY A 178 -0.46 -20.68 10.85
N TYR A 179 -0.81 -19.49 10.36
CA TYR A 179 -1.89 -18.71 10.97
C TYR A 179 -3.25 -19.29 10.53
N PRO A 180 -4.14 -19.67 11.46
CA PRO A 180 -5.37 -20.36 11.14
C PRO A 180 -6.44 -19.33 10.72
N GLY A 181 -6.33 -18.85 9.49
CA GLY A 181 -7.48 -18.33 8.77
C GLY A 181 -8.29 -19.51 8.26
N ALA A 182 -8.92 -20.27 9.16
CA ALA A 182 -9.92 -21.25 8.75
C ALA A 182 -11.03 -20.47 8.04
N TYR A 183 -11.10 -20.59 6.71
CA TYR A 183 -12.25 -20.11 5.96
C TYR A 183 -13.52 -20.70 6.62
N PRO A 184 -14.61 -19.92 6.71
CA PRO A 184 -15.84 -20.45 7.25
C PRO A 184 -16.17 -21.75 6.50
N PRO A 185 -16.43 -22.87 7.21
CA PRO A 185 -16.85 -24.08 6.54
C PRO A 185 -18.08 -23.76 5.70
N ALA A 186 -18.22 -24.43 4.55
CA ALA A 186 -19.39 -24.25 3.71
C ALA A 186 -20.66 -24.41 4.58
N PRO A 187 -21.68 -23.55 4.42
CA PRO A 187 -22.92 -23.67 5.18
C PRO A 187 -23.47 -25.09 5.15
N GLY A 188 -24.08 -25.54 6.24
CA GLY A 188 -24.67 -26.88 6.32
C GLY A 188 -25.64 -27.10 5.16
N GLY A 189 -25.32 -28.06 4.28
CA GLY A 189 -26.06 -28.34 3.04
C GLY A 189 -25.17 -28.51 1.80
N PHE A 190 -23.94 -28.00 1.80
CA PHE A 190 -22.98 -28.27 0.73
C PHE A 190 -22.18 -29.54 1.00
N ALA A 191 -21.92 -30.33 -0.04
CA ALA A 191 -20.96 -31.43 0.04
C ALA A 191 -19.60 -30.90 0.50
N GLY A 192 -18.85 -31.73 1.23
CA GLY A 192 -17.49 -31.40 1.69
C GLY A 192 -16.57 -30.99 0.53
N PRO A 193 -15.38 -30.44 0.84
CA PRO A 193 -14.48 -29.91 -0.17
C PRO A 193 -14.22 -30.93 -1.29
N PRO A 194 -14.46 -30.56 -2.57
CA PRO A 194 -14.31 -31.48 -3.71
C PRO A 194 -12.84 -31.81 -4.03
N ALA A 195 -11.89 -31.07 -3.44
CA ALA A 195 -10.47 -31.38 -3.49
C ALA A 195 -9.80 -30.96 -2.16
N PRO A 196 -8.66 -31.57 -1.77
CA PRO A 196 -7.96 -31.24 -0.52
C PRO A 196 -7.50 -29.78 -0.43
N ASP A 197 -7.22 -29.17 -1.58
CA ASP A 197 -6.81 -27.78 -1.74
C ASP A 197 -7.98 -26.84 -2.10
N ALA A 198 -9.21 -27.37 -2.21
CA ALA A 198 -10.42 -26.61 -2.46
C ALA A 198 -10.84 -25.81 -1.25
N ARG A 199 -11.28 -24.58 -1.50
CA ARG A 199 -11.63 -23.58 -0.49
C ARG A 199 -13.03 -23.04 -0.77
N TRP A 200 -13.84 -22.79 0.25
CA TRP A 200 -15.19 -22.28 0.06
C TRP A 200 -15.19 -20.76 -0.19
N ASP A 201 -15.84 -20.30 -1.27
CA ASP A 201 -16.08 -18.89 -1.56
C ASP A 201 -17.53 -18.52 -1.20
N PRO A 202 -17.77 -17.84 -0.06
CA PRO A 202 -19.12 -17.47 0.36
C PRO A 202 -19.76 -16.38 -0.51
N GLY A 203 -18.97 -15.58 -1.24
CA GLY A 203 -19.49 -14.55 -2.13
C GLY A 203 -20.05 -15.12 -3.43
N ARG A 204 -19.51 -16.27 -3.87
CA ARG A 204 -19.96 -16.99 -5.07
C ARG A 204 -20.79 -18.24 -4.77
N GLY A 205 -20.77 -18.73 -3.53
CA GLY A 205 -21.45 -19.97 -3.15
C GLY A 205 -20.86 -21.22 -3.82
N ILE A 206 -19.56 -21.21 -4.12
CA ILE A 206 -18.86 -22.30 -4.82
C ILE A 206 -17.54 -22.63 -4.14
N TRP A 207 -17.04 -23.84 -4.38
CA TRP A 207 -15.65 -24.17 -4.03
C TRP A 207 -14.70 -23.58 -5.07
N ILE A 208 -13.56 -23.07 -4.65
CA ILE A 208 -12.53 -22.51 -5.53
C ILE A 208 -11.17 -23.14 -5.19
N ARG A 209 -10.29 -23.26 -6.17
CA ARG A 209 -8.89 -23.64 -5.96
C ARG A 209 -7.99 -22.95 -6.98
N TRP A 210 -6.70 -22.96 -6.70
CA TRP A 210 -5.68 -22.48 -7.64
C TRP A 210 -5.16 -23.67 -8.45
N ASP A 211 -5.31 -23.65 -9.77
CA ASP A 211 -4.88 -24.76 -10.64
C ASP A 211 -3.39 -24.67 -11.06
N GLY A 212 -2.69 -23.62 -10.62
CA GLY A 212 -1.32 -23.30 -11.03
C GLY A 212 -1.23 -22.08 -11.96
N GLU A 213 -2.32 -21.74 -12.66
CA GLU A 213 -2.39 -20.64 -13.63
C GLU A 213 -3.47 -19.61 -13.30
N ALA A 214 -4.65 -20.05 -12.86
CA ALA A 214 -5.80 -19.22 -12.57
C ALA A 214 -6.61 -19.77 -11.38
N TRP A 215 -7.47 -18.91 -10.85
CA TRP A 215 -8.51 -19.38 -9.94
C TRP A 215 -9.55 -20.15 -10.74
N VAL A 216 -9.87 -21.35 -10.27
CA VAL A 216 -10.93 -22.18 -10.83
C VAL A 216 -12.01 -22.40 -9.79
N GLY A 217 -13.26 -22.25 -10.19
CA GLY A 217 -14.46 -22.58 -9.42
C GLY A 217 -14.95 -23.97 -9.74
N HIS A 218 -15.41 -24.68 -8.72
CA HIS A 218 -16.05 -25.97 -8.82
C HIS A 218 -17.52 -25.76 -9.18
N ASP A 219 -17.90 -26.27 -10.34
CA ASP A 219 -19.28 -26.33 -10.77
C ASP A 219 -19.94 -27.57 -10.15
N ALA A 220 -20.85 -27.35 -9.20
CA ALA A 220 -21.57 -28.42 -8.51
C ALA A 220 -22.48 -29.25 -9.44
N ALA A 221 -22.92 -28.69 -10.57
CA ALA A 221 -23.79 -29.39 -11.52
C ALA A 221 -23.00 -30.33 -12.45
N THR A 222 -21.77 -29.95 -12.83
CA THR A 222 -20.94 -30.72 -13.76
C THR A 222 -19.78 -31.46 -13.08
N GLY A 223 -19.50 -31.18 -11.81
CA GLY A 223 -18.33 -31.70 -11.09
C GLY A 223 -16.99 -31.20 -11.66
N SER A 224 -17.04 -30.20 -12.54
CA SER A 224 -15.86 -29.70 -13.27
C SER A 224 -15.30 -28.43 -12.65
N TRP A 225 -14.00 -28.23 -12.81
CA TRP A 225 -13.32 -26.99 -12.44
C TRP A 225 -13.27 -26.06 -13.64
N ARG A 226 -13.78 -24.84 -13.49
CA ARG A 226 -13.80 -23.82 -14.55
C ARG A 226 -13.11 -22.56 -14.09
N ARG A 227 -12.37 -21.90 -14.97
CA ARG A 227 -11.74 -20.61 -14.64
C ARG A 227 -12.79 -19.58 -14.24
N LEU A 228 -12.47 -18.85 -13.18
CA LEU A 228 -13.24 -17.70 -12.70
C LEU A 228 -12.93 -16.44 -13.50
#